data_AF-A0A3B9LIA3-F1
#
_entry.id   AF-A0A3B9LIA3-F1
#
_cell.length_a   1.000
_cell.length_b   1.000
_cell.length_c   1.000
_cell.angle_alpha   90.00
_cell.angle_beta   90.00
_cell.angle_gamma   90.00
#
_symmetry.space_group_name_H-M   'P 1'
#
loop_
_entity.id
_entity.type
_entity.pdbx_description
1 polymer ?
#
loop_
_entity_poly.entity_id
_entity_poly.type
_entity_poly.pdbx_seq_one_letter_code
_entity_poly.pdbx_strand_id
1 'polypeptide(L)'
;MRIVGRSFWPPDFFGGENRRPTNCFHARQLYRKNYVRSPKFPRYNVRMRASHLEDFYSFLRFPSISTDDDYSDKVSECAHWLVGKLTGIGLKAELVPTPGHPVVWARNQHREGRR
;
A
#
# COMPACT_ATOMS: atom_id res chain seq x y z
N MET A 1 10.28 24.23 -10.93
CA MET A 1 10.52 23.68 -9.58
C MET A 1 11.51 22.53 -9.69
N ARG A 2 12.75 22.66 -9.19
CA ARG A 2 13.78 21.61 -9.26
C ARG A 2 13.47 20.52 -8.22
N ILE A 3 13.19 19.30 -8.66
CA ILE A 3 13.13 18.13 -7.78
C ILE A 3 14.57 17.65 -7.57
N VAL A 4 15.18 18.04 -6.46
CA VAL A 4 16.40 17.39 -5.97
C VAL A 4 15.93 16.09 -5.31
N GLY A 5 15.99 14.99 -6.07
CA GLY A 5 15.74 13.66 -5.54
C GLY A 5 16.80 13.33 -4.49
N ARG A 6 16.46 13.48 -3.21
CA ARG A 6 17.18 12.77 -2.15
C ARG A 6 16.83 11.31 -2.29
N SER A 7 17.68 10.58 -3.02
CA SER A 7 17.72 9.13 -2.99
C SER A 7 17.79 8.68 -1.54
N PHE A 8 16.70 8.11 -1.05
CA PHE A 8 16.60 7.54 0.29
C PHE A 8 17.42 6.25 0.31
N TRP A 9 18.73 6.38 0.53
CA TRP A 9 19.63 5.25 0.71
C TRP A 9 19.49 4.74 2.16
N PRO A 10 19.35 3.42 2.38
CA PRO A 10 19.33 2.86 3.73
C PRO A 10 20.66 3.17 4.46
N PRO A 11 20.63 3.38 5.79
CA PRO A 11 21.79 3.87 6.56
C PRO A 11 23.00 2.93 6.56
N ASP A 12 22.80 1.65 6.23
CA ASP A 12 23.85 0.63 6.20
C ASP A 12 24.79 0.75 4.97
N PHE A 13 24.57 1.73 4.09
CA PHE A 13 25.29 1.89 2.82
C PHE A 13 26.68 2.57 2.95
N PHE A 14 26.99 3.20 4.09
CA PHE A 14 28.23 3.97 4.26
C PHE A 14 29.35 3.25 5.03
N GLY A 15 29.16 2.00 5.44
CA GLY A 15 30.15 1.20 6.17
C GLY A 15 30.87 0.19 5.28
N GLY A 16 31.84 0.63 4.47
CA GLY A 16 32.71 -0.27 3.71
C GLY A 16 33.29 0.37 2.45
N GLU A 17 34.61 0.52 2.45
CA GLU A 17 35.52 0.91 1.37
C GLU A 17 34.90 1.24 -0.02
N ASN A 18 34.83 2.55 -0.29
CA ASN A 18 34.77 3.25 -1.58
C ASN A 18 34.82 2.40 -2.87
N ARG A 19 33.71 1.73 -3.21
CA ARG A 19 33.37 1.45 -4.62
C ARG A 19 31.93 1.85 -4.90
N ARG A 20 31.73 3.13 -5.20
CA ARG A 20 30.49 3.61 -5.83
C ARG A 20 30.37 2.90 -7.18
N PRO A 21 29.30 2.14 -7.46
CA PRO A 21 29.09 1.61 -8.80
C PRO A 21 28.87 2.80 -9.74
N THR A 22 29.78 2.97 -10.69
CA THR A 22 29.78 4.08 -11.67
C THR A 22 28.64 3.99 -12.70
N ASN A 23 27.81 2.95 -12.63
CA ASN A 23 26.72 2.71 -13.56
C ASN A 23 25.45 2.27 -12.83
N CYS A 24 24.37 3.04 -13.00
CA CYS A 24 23.03 2.78 -12.45
C CYS A 24 22.47 1.40 -12.83
N PHE A 25 22.86 0.82 -13.97
CA PHE A 25 22.41 -0.50 -14.39
C PHE A 25 22.95 -1.63 -13.50
N HIS A 26 24.20 -1.53 -13.07
CA HIS A 26 24.82 -2.56 -12.22
C HIS A 26 24.30 -2.49 -10.79
N ALA A 27 24.06 -1.27 -10.28
CA ALA A 27 23.40 -1.05 -8.99
C ALA A 27 21.99 -1.67 -8.96
N ARG A 28 21.22 -1.54 -10.05
CA ARG A 28 19.87 -2.11 -10.17
C ARG A 28 19.87 -3.65 -10.21
N GLN A 29 20.85 -4.26 -10.88
CA GLN A 29 21.01 -5.71 -10.93
C GLN A 29 21.40 -6.30 -9.57
N LEU A 30 22.34 -5.68 -8.86
CA LEU A 30 22.74 -6.12 -7.52
C LEU A 30 21.61 -5.94 -6.50
N TYR A 31 20.87 -4.84 -6.57
CA TYR A 31 19.70 -4.61 -5.72
C TYR A 31 18.63 -5.68 -5.95
N ARG A 32 18.31 -6.01 -7.20
CA ARG A 32 17.30 -7.01 -7.55
C ARG A 32 17.71 -8.44 -7.15
N LYS A 33 19.00 -8.79 -7.22
CA LYS A 33 19.48 -10.12 -6.77
C LYS A 33 19.49 -10.27 -5.25
N ASN A 34 19.85 -9.22 -4.51
CA ASN A 34 19.95 -9.29 -3.04
C ASN A 34 18.60 -9.07 -2.34
N TYR A 35 17.70 -8.25 -2.88
CA TYR A 35 16.39 -7.99 -2.27
C TYR A 35 15.47 -9.22 -2.30
N VAL A 36 15.57 -10.05 -3.34
CA VAL A 36 14.74 -11.27 -3.52
C VAL A 36 15.15 -12.41 -2.57
N ARG A 37 16.33 -12.34 -1.94
CA ARG A 37 16.84 -13.36 -1.00
C ARG A 37 16.90 -12.89 0.45
N SER A 38 16.19 -11.82 0.82
CA SER A 38 16.17 -11.38 2.21
C SER A 38 15.34 -12.34 3.09
N PRO A 39 15.88 -12.86 4.21
CA PRO A 39 15.11 -13.66 5.15
C PRO A 39 13.97 -12.87 5.82
N LYS A 40 13.99 -11.54 5.73
CA LYS A 40 12.92 -10.66 6.25
C LYS A 40 11.65 -10.67 5.39
N PHE A 41 11.74 -11.10 4.13
CA PHE A 41 10.60 -11.18 3.22
C PHE A 41 10.50 -12.60 2.66
N PRO A 42 9.94 -13.56 3.43
CA PRO A 42 9.69 -14.89 2.89
C PRO A 42 8.83 -14.76 1.63
N ARG A 43 9.10 -15.58 0.61
CA ARG A 43 8.26 -15.68 -0.58
C ARG A 43 6.82 -15.89 -0.11
N TYR A 44 6.01 -14.85 -0.25
CA TYR A 44 4.59 -14.95 0.02
C TYR A 44 4.02 -15.87 -1.08
N ASN A 45 3.74 -17.13 -0.74
CA ASN A 45 2.96 -17.98 -1.62
C ASN A 45 1.56 -17.35 -1.67
N VAL A 46 1.25 -16.66 -2.77
CA VAL A 46 -0.07 -16.06 -3.01
C VAL A 46 -1.05 -17.19 -3.29
N ARG A 47 -1.42 -17.93 -2.24
CA ARG A 47 -2.54 -18.85 -2.29
C ARG A 47 -3.79 -17.99 -2.13
N MET A 48 -4.40 -17.62 -3.25
CA MET A 48 -5.70 -16.91 -3.26
C MET A 48 -6.70 -17.75 -2.48
N ARG A 49 -7.10 -17.27 -1.29
CA ARG A 49 -8.14 -17.90 -0.49
C ARG A 49 -9.48 -17.53 -1.10
N ALA A 50 -10.39 -18.48 -1.28
CA ALA A 50 -11.71 -18.24 -1.86
C ALA A 50 -12.46 -17.09 -1.18
N SER A 51 -12.27 -16.91 0.13
CA SER A 51 -12.85 -15.81 0.92
C SER A 51 -12.46 -14.41 0.42
N HIS A 52 -11.25 -14.21 -0.10
CA HIS A 52 -10.82 -12.89 -0.62
C HIS A 52 -11.50 -12.55 -1.95
N LEU A 53 -11.84 -13.57 -2.75
CA LEU A 53 -12.57 -13.36 -3.99
C LEU A 53 -14.02 -13.00 -3.73
N GLU A 54 -14.67 -13.65 -2.76
CA GLU A 54 -16.03 -13.28 -2.34
C GLU A 54 -16.11 -11.85 -1.81
N ASP A 55 -15.12 -11.43 -1.01
CA ASP A 55 -15.01 -10.05 -0.55
C ASP A 55 -14.82 -9.06 -1.71
N PHE A 56 -14.02 -9.42 -2.70
CA PHE A 56 -13.81 -8.62 -3.90
C PHE A 56 -15.07 -8.52 -4.75
N TYR A 57 -15.80 -9.62 -4.97
CA TYR A 57 -17.06 -9.59 -5.68
C TYR A 57 -18.13 -8.79 -4.93
N SER A 58 -18.15 -8.87 -3.60
CA SER A 58 -19.04 -8.05 -2.78
C SER A 58 -18.74 -6.56 -2.94
N PHE A 59 -17.46 -6.18 -3.01
CA PHE A 59 -17.04 -4.81 -3.29
C PHE A 59 -17.46 -4.33 -4.68
N LEU A 60 -17.33 -5.17 -5.72
CA LEU A 60 -17.71 -4.81 -7.09
C LEU A 60 -19.22 -4.64 -7.32
N ARG A 61 -20.06 -5.10 -6.39
CA ARG A 61 -21.53 -4.95 -6.50
C ARG A 61 -22.00 -3.52 -6.21
N PHE A 62 -21.20 -2.69 -5.54
CA PHE A 62 -21.55 -1.31 -5.29
C PHE A 62 -21.36 -0.49 -6.58
N PRO A 63 -22.39 0.23 -7.07
CA PRO A 63 -22.25 1.13 -8.20
C PRO A 63 -21.60 2.45 -7.75
N SER A 64 -20.33 2.42 -7.36
CA SER A 64 -19.59 3.59 -6.88
C SER A 64 -19.03 4.41 -8.06
N ILE A 65 -19.91 4.99 -8.87
CA ILE A 65 -19.54 5.81 -10.03
C ILE A 65 -19.26 7.23 -9.53
N SER A 66 -18.00 7.65 -9.51
CA SER A 66 -17.59 8.95 -8.93
C SER A 66 -17.77 10.15 -9.87
N THR A 67 -18.01 9.90 -11.15
CA THR A 67 -18.21 10.94 -12.18
C THR A 67 -19.67 11.38 -12.30
N ASP A 68 -20.60 10.60 -11.74
CA ASP A 68 -22.04 10.87 -11.80
C ASP A 68 -22.54 11.22 -10.39
N ASP A 69 -23.12 12.41 -10.25
CA ASP A 69 -23.56 12.93 -8.96
C ASP A 69 -24.75 12.13 -8.38
N ASP A 70 -25.53 11.46 -9.24
CA ASP A 70 -26.65 10.59 -8.85
C ASP A 70 -26.17 9.35 -8.05
N TYR A 71 -24.87 9.01 -8.13
CA TYR A 71 -24.26 7.88 -7.43
C TYR A 71 -23.45 8.28 -6.20
N SER A 72 -23.48 9.55 -5.80
CA SER A 72 -22.81 10.07 -4.59
C SER A 72 -23.19 9.31 -3.32
N ASP A 73 -24.47 8.96 -3.16
CA ASP A 73 -24.97 8.13 -2.06
C ASP A 73 -24.38 6.71 -2.10
N LYS A 74 -24.25 6.14 -3.32
CA LYS A 74 -23.68 4.79 -3.52
C LYS A 74 -22.18 4.74 -3.27
N VAL A 75 -21.46 5.81 -3.59
CA VAL A 75 -20.05 5.99 -3.20
C VAL A 75 -19.93 6.05 -1.68
N SER A 76 -20.84 6.76 -1.01
CA SER A 76 -20.85 6.85 0.46
C SER A 76 -21.18 5.51 1.14
N GLU A 77 -22.17 4.77 0.63
CA GLU A 77 -22.47 3.39 1.08
C GLU A 77 -21.26 2.47 0.94
N CYS A 78 -20.56 2.53 -0.20
CA CYS A 78 -19.35 1.75 -0.45
C CYS A 78 -18.23 2.12 0.53
N ALA A 79 -18.02 3.41 0.79
CA ALA A 79 -17.03 3.89 1.75
C ALA A 79 -17.33 3.40 3.17
N HIS A 80 -18.59 3.42 3.61
CA HIS A 80 -19.01 2.86 4.89
C HIS A 80 -18.77 1.36 4.99
N TRP A 81 -19.07 0.61 3.93
CA TRP A 81 -18.78 -0.83 3.88
C TRP A 81 -17.27 -1.10 4.03
N LEU A 82 -16.43 -0.30 3.36
CA LEU A 82 -14.98 -0.42 3.43
C LEU A 82 -14.45 -0.18 4.85
N VAL A 83 -14.97 0.83 5.55
CA VAL A 83 -14.62 1.09 6.96
C VAL A 83 -14.92 -0.14 7.81
N GLY A 84 -16.14 -0.69 7.72
CA GLY A 84 -16.51 -1.89 8.48
C GLY A 84 -15.61 -3.08 8.18
N LYS A 85 -15.26 -3.30 6.90
CA LYS A 85 -14.37 -4.39 6.50
C LYS A 85 -12.96 -4.22 7.06
N LEU A 86 -12.39 -3.02 6.97
CA LEU A 86 -11.05 -2.71 7.48
C LEU A 86 -11.00 -2.80 9.02
N THR A 87 -12.05 -2.37 9.70
CA THR A 87 -12.21 -2.55 11.15
C THR A 87 -12.28 -4.03 11.53
N GLY A 88 -13.01 -4.85 10.78
CA GLY A 88 -13.07 -6.31 11.00
C GLY A 88 -11.72 -7.03 10.81
N ILE A 89 -10.83 -6.49 9.98
CA ILE A 89 -9.46 -6.99 9.80
C ILE A 89 -8.54 -6.58 10.98
N GLY A 90 -8.99 -5.68 11.85
CA GLY A 90 -8.25 -5.19 13.03
C GLY A 90 -7.49 -3.87 12.78
N LEU A 91 -7.78 -3.17 11.69
CA LEU A 91 -7.28 -1.81 11.46
C LEU A 91 -8.20 -0.79 12.15
N LYS A 92 -7.65 0.35 12.55
CA LYS A 92 -8.49 1.48 12.99
C LYS A 92 -8.84 2.28 11.73
N ALA A 93 -10.05 2.09 11.22
CA ALA A 93 -10.57 2.78 10.04
C ALA A 93 -11.60 3.85 10.43
N GLU A 94 -11.59 4.95 9.70
CA GLU A 94 -12.51 6.08 9.85
C GLU A 94 -12.85 6.68 8.48
N LEU A 95 -14.01 7.30 8.39
CA LEU A 95 -14.47 8.00 7.19
C LEU A 95 -14.24 9.50 7.38
N VAL A 96 -13.46 10.10 6.50
CA VAL A 96 -13.10 11.52 6.54
C VAL A 96 -13.92 12.25 5.48
N PRO A 97 -14.78 13.21 5.88
CA PRO A 97 -15.55 14.00 4.92
C PRO A 97 -14.62 14.94 4.15
N THR A 98 -14.85 15.06 2.84
CA THR A 98 -14.17 16.02 1.97
C THR A 98 -15.22 16.79 1.16
N PRO A 99 -14.86 17.89 0.47
CA PRO A 99 -15.81 18.65 -0.35
C PRO A 99 -16.46 17.86 -1.49
N GLY A 100 -15.93 16.67 -1.83
CA GLY A 100 -16.55 15.75 -2.78
C GLY A 100 -16.75 14.39 -2.13
N HIS A 101 -16.21 13.34 -2.75
CA HIS A 101 -16.38 11.98 -2.24
C HIS A 101 -15.64 11.76 -0.91
N PRO A 102 -16.23 11.03 0.04
CA PRO A 102 -15.59 10.76 1.32
C PRO A 102 -14.34 9.89 1.13
N VAL A 103 -13.34 10.10 2.00
CA VAL A 103 -12.10 9.31 1.99
C VAL A 103 -12.10 8.35 3.16
N VAL A 104 -11.80 7.08 2.91
CA VAL A 104 -11.60 6.09 3.97
C VAL A 104 -10.14 6.10 4.42
N TRP A 105 -9.91 6.45 5.68
CA TRP A 105 -8.58 6.47 6.28
C TRP A 105 -8.44 5.29 7.25
N ALA A 106 -7.40 4.49 7.10
CA ALA A 106 -7.14 3.35 7.99
C ALA A 106 -5.69 3.32 8.46
N ARG A 107 -5.51 3.18 9.78
CA ARG A 107 -4.21 3.05 10.43
C ARG A 107 -4.02 1.66 11.01
N ASN A 108 -2.85 1.09 10.78
CA ASN A 108 -2.40 -0.09 11.49
C ASN A 108 -1.86 0.31 12.87
N GLN A 109 -1.92 -0.61 13.85
CA GLN A 109 -1.20 -0.44 15.09
C GLN A 109 0.30 -0.44 14.79
N HIS A 110 0.95 0.70 15.05
CA HIS A 110 2.39 0.79 14.93
C HIS A 110 3.04 -0.12 15.99
N ARG A 111 3.88 -1.05 15.54
CA ARG A 111 4.72 -1.89 16.41
C ARG A 111 6.16 -1.55 16.12
N GLU A 112 6.92 -1.26 17.18
CA GLU A 112 8.36 -1.02 17.08
C GLU A 112 9.05 -2.22 16.40
N GLY A 113 9.94 -1.94 15.45
CA GLY A 113 10.69 -2.97 14.69
C GLY A 113 10.06 -3.45 13.37
N ARG A 114 8.85 -3.00 13.00
CA ARG A 114 8.31 -3.18 11.64
C ARG A 114 8.60 -1.94 10.79
N ARG A 115 9.54 -2.05 9.83
CA ARG A 115 9.87 -1.02 8.84
C ARG A 115 9.11 -1.24 7.54
#